data_AF-S4YBJ6-F1
#
_entry.id   AF-S4YBJ6-F1
#
_cell.length_a   1.000
_cell.length_b   1.000
_cell.length_c   1.000
_cell.angle_alpha   90.00
_cell.angle_beta   90.00
_cell.angle_gamma   90.00
#
_symmetry.space_group_name_H-M   'P 1'
#
loop_
_entity.id
_entity.type
_entity.pdbx_description
1 polymer ?
#
loop_
_entity_poly.entity_id
_entity_poly.type
_entity_poly.pdbx_seq_one_letter_code
_entity_poly.pdbx_strand_id
1 'polypeptide(L)'
;MASRAKRILVIGKRADILERSVAALNQQGHSAVGTSSESADAEFHAGDFDLITIGGGVDAATRARFHARFKEQNKDVMVLDVYAPIAGQQIAWALRRSAVEGELGRAFSVTEGAGAFVARATIERACALRLEIYSYPGAALEPEIARIVDTSVTPGTHEFRLEEELVRNGFMAVLTLNGEEHHLHRLQQRLG
;
A
#
# COMPACT_ATOMS: atom_id res chain seq x y z
N MET A 1 17.72 -10.60 -18.01
CA MET A 1 18.28 -11.09 -16.74
C MET A 1 17.14 -11.72 -15.95
N ALA A 2 17.23 -12.97 -15.53
CA ALA A 2 16.21 -13.56 -14.65
C ALA A 2 16.28 -12.82 -13.30
N SER A 3 15.16 -12.24 -12.86
CA SER A 3 15.12 -11.61 -11.54
C SER A 3 15.34 -12.69 -10.48
N ARG A 4 16.31 -12.47 -9.57
CA ARG A 4 16.56 -13.39 -8.46
C ARG A 4 15.31 -13.46 -7.57
N ALA A 5 14.92 -14.67 -7.18
CA ALA A 5 13.88 -14.92 -6.18
C ALA A 5 14.16 -14.10 -4.91
N LYS A 6 13.15 -13.35 -4.44
CA LYS A 6 13.25 -12.49 -3.27
C LYS A 6 12.79 -13.23 -2.02
N ARG A 7 13.46 -13.00 -0.89
CA ARG A 7 13.06 -13.48 0.43
C ARG A 7 12.11 -12.45 1.04
N ILE A 8 10.88 -12.84 1.33
CA ILE A 8 9.81 -11.90 1.73
C ILE A 8 9.19 -12.34 3.06
N LEU A 9 9.09 -11.42 4.01
CA LEU A 9 8.29 -11.58 5.22
C LEU A 9 6.97 -10.82 5.05
N VAL A 10 5.84 -11.51 5.24
CA VAL A 10 4.51 -10.91 5.23
C VAL A 10 3.96 -10.87 6.65
N ILE A 11 3.71 -9.67 7.18
CA ILE A 11 3.13 -9.48 8.51
C ILE A 11 1.67 -9.06 8.34
N GLY A 12 0.73 -9.87 8.82
CA GLY A 12 -0.70 -9.62 8.63
C GLY A 12 -1.57 -10.21 9.73
N LYS A 13 -2.65 -9.51 10.11
CA LYS A 13 -3.55 -9.93 11.20
C LYS A 13 -4.63 -10.93 10.78
N ARG A 14 -5.07 -10.86 9.52
CA ARG A 14 -6.09 -11.76 8.97
C ARG A 14 -5.41 -12.99 8.37
N ALA A 15 -5.59 -14.15 9.02
CA ALA A 15 -4.97 -15.40 8.60
C ALA A 15 -5.31 -15.76 7.14
N ASP A 16 -6.58 -15.60 6.74
CA ASP A 16 -7.05 -15.90 5.38
C ASP A 16 -6.34 -15.05 4.31
N ILE A 17 -6.16 -13.74 4.56
CA ILE A 17 -5.44 -12.84 3.65
C ILE A 17 -3.94 -13.14 3.67
N LEU A 18 -3.37 -13.40 4.85
CA LEU A 18 -1.96 -13.69 5.03
C LEU A 18 -1.55 -14.94 4.22
N GLU A 19 -2.30 -16.03 4.38
CA GLU A 19 -2.06 -17.29 3.66
C GLU A 19 -2.18 -17.10 2.15
N ARG A 20 -3.24 -16.44 1.67
CA ARG A 20 -3.41 -16.13 0.23
C ARG A 20 -2.25 -15.29 -0.31
N SER A 21 -1.80 -14.29 0.45
CA SER A 21 -0.70 -13.41 0.05
C SER A 21 0.63 -14.17 -0.06
N VAL A 22 0.94 -15.01 0.94
CA VAL A 22 2.15 -15.85 0.94
C VAL A 22 2.11 -16.85 -0.21
N ALA A 23 0.98 -17.53 -0.43
CA ALA A 23 0.82 -18.48 -1.53
C ALA A 23 1.03 -17.81 -2.90
N ALA A 24 0.44 -16.63 -3.12
CA ALA A 24 0.60 -15.89 -4.37
C ALA A 24 2.05 -15.48 -4.63
N LEU A 25 2.78 -15.00 -3.63
CA LEU A 25 4.20 -14.64 -3.76
C LEU A 25 5.08 -15.86 -4.05
N ASN A 26 4.81 -16.99 -3.41
CA ASN A 26 5.52 -18.24 -3.66
C ASN A 26 5.25 -18.75 -5.09
N GLN A 27 4.01 -18.64 -5.59
CA GLN A 27 3.67 -18.98 -6.99
C GLN A 27 4.40 -18.10 -8.01
N GLN A 28 4.75 -16.87 -7.64
CA GLN A 28 5.56 -15.96 -8.45
C GLN A 28 7.07 -16.25 -8.39
N GLY A 29 7.49 -17.31 -7.68
CA GLY A 29 8.88 -17.72 -7.56
C GLY A 29 9.67 -16.95 -6.50
N HIS A 30 8.99 -16.31 -5.54
CA HIS A 30 9.63 -15.74 -4.35
C HIS A 30 9.66 -16.76 -3.21
N SER A 31 10.48 -16.49 -2.20
CA SER A 31 10.52 -17.25 -0.95
C SER A 31 9.82 -16.43 0.13
N ALA A 32 8.51 -16.57 0.24
CA ALA A 32 7.67 -15.81 1.16
C ALA A 32 7.27 -16.65 2.38
N VAL A 33 7.33 -16.03 3.56
CA VAL A 33 6.81 -16.55 4.83
C VAL A 33 5.88 -15.52 5.46
N GLY A 34 4.89 -16.00 6.23
CA GLY A 34 3.89 -15.14 6.87
C GLY A 34 3.88 -15.26 8.38
N THR A 35 3.60 -14.16 9.07
CA THR A 35 3.31 -14.15 10.52
C THR A 35 2.19 -13.18 10.87
N SER A 36 1.43 -13.50 11.91
CA SER A 36 0.45 -12.61 12.54
C SER A 36 0.92 -12.05 13.89
N SER A 37 2.12 -12.44 14.33
CA SER A 37 2.68 -12.09 15.64
C SER A 37 2.77 -10.57 15.84
N GLU A 38 2.45 -10.13 17.06
CA GLU A 38 2.75 -8.76 17.50
C GLU A 38 4.26 -8.56 17.72
N SER A 39 5.03 -9.62 17.92
CA SER A 39 6.47 -9.57 18.22
C SER A 39 7.33 -10.02 17.04
N ALA A 40 6.85 -9.82 15.81
CA ALA A 40 7.54 -10.23 14.60
C ALA A 40 8.96 -9.64 14.50
N ASP A 41 9.21 -8.45 15.04
CA ASP A 41 10.52 -7.80 15.10
C ASP A 41 11.53 -8.47 16.04
N ALA A 42 11.06 -9.33 16.95
CA ALA A 42 11.90 -10.15 17.82
C ALA A 42 12.06 -11.59 17.30
N GLU A 43 11.06 -12.11 16.60
CA GLU A 43 11.04 -13.47 16.04
C GLU A 43 11.83 -13.59 14.74
N PHE A 44 11.88 -12.52 13.96
CA PHE A 44 12.49 -12.48 12.64
C PHE A 44 13.61 -11.45 12.58
N HIS A 45 14.73 -11.82 11.95
CA HIS A 45 15.84 -10.91 11.73
C HIS A 45 15.76 -10.27 10.34
N ALA A 46 15.90 -8.95 10.25
CA ALA A 46 15.75 -8.21 8.99
C ALA A 46 16.74 -8.63 7.88
N GLY A 47 17.92 -9.13 8.23
CA GLY A 47 18.92 -9.62 7.27
C GLY A 47 18.49 -10.87 6.49
N ASP A 48 17.48 -11.59 6.97
CA ASP A 48 16.96 -12.81 6.34
C ASP A 48 16.03 -12.50 5.17
N PHE A 49 15.65 -11.24 5.00
CA PHE A 49 14.66 -10.80 4.01
C PHE A 49 15.21 -9.71 3.11
N ASP A 50 14.73 -9.70 1.87
CA ASP A 50 14.95 -8.60 0.93
C ASP A 50 13.80 -7.57 1.02
N LEU A 51 12.62 -8.03 1.47
CA LEU A 51 11.42 -7.22 1.65
C LEU A 51 10.63 -7.72 2.87
N ILE A 52 10.19 -6.78 3.70
CA ILE A 52 9.24 -7.01 4.79
C ILE A 52 7.99 -6.19 4.50
N THR A 53 6.83 -6.84 4.45
CA THR A 53 5.55 -6.18 4.17
C THR A 53 4.67 -6.15 5.42
N ILE A 54 4.06 -5.01 5.72
CA ILE A 54 3.19 -4.82 6.88
C ILE A 54 1.76 -4.54 6.39
N GLY A 55 0.87 -5.51 6.57
CA GLY A 55 -0.52 -5.43 6.13
C GLY A 55 -1.33 -4.35 6.85
N GLY A 56 -2.36 -3.83 6.20
CA GLY A 56 -3.22 -2.75 6.70
C GLY A 56 -3.94 -3.01 8.04
N GLY A 57 -4.08 -4.28 8.44
CA GLY A 57 -4.67 -4.67 9.73
C GLY A 57 -3.76 -4.43 10.94
N VAL A 58 -2.48 -4.15 10.75
CA VAL A 58 -1.56 -3.79 11.83
C VAL A 58 -1.81 -2.33 12.25
N ASP A 59 -1.98 -2.10 13.55
CA ASP A 59 -2.23 -0.78 14.13
C ASP A 59 -1.03 0.16 13.94
N ALA A 60 -1.27 1.47 14.12
CA ALA A 60 -0.27 2.50 13.84
C ALA A 60 0.97 2.41 14.75
N ALA A 61 0.80 2.08 16.04
CA ALA A 61 1.90 2.02 16.99
C ALA A 61 2.79 0.80 16.71
N THR A 62 2.19 -0.36 16.48
CA THR A 62 2.90 -1.59 16.09
C THR A 62 3.61 -1.42 14.74
N ARG A 63 2.95 -0.79 13.76
CA ARG A 63 3.56 -0.49 12.45
C ARG A 63 4.80 0.40 12.60
N ALA A 64 4.69 1.51 13.34
CA ALA A 64 5.82 2.40 13.58
C ALA A 64 6.98 1.67 14.27
N ARG A 65 6.67 0.80 15.25
CA ARG A 65 7.68 -0.06 15.89
C ARG A 65 8.38 -0.97 14.89
N PHE A 66 7.63 -1.72 14.07
CA PHE A 66 8.22 -2.62 13.07
C PHE A 66 9.12 -1.88 12.08
N HIS A 67 8.69 -0.74 11.56
CA HIS A 67 9.53 0.09 10.70
C HIS A 67 10.85 0.46 11.37
N ALA A 68 10.79 0.98 12.61
CA ALA A 68 11.97 1.38 13.35
C ALA A 68 12.91 0.18 13.61
N ARG A 69 12.37 -0.93 14.11
CA ARG A 69 13.16 -2.09 14.55
C ARG A 69 13.80 -2.86 13.40
N PHE A 70 13.06 -3.13 12.32
CA PHE A 70 13.67 -3.80 11.17
C PHE A 70 14.72 -2.93 10.49
N LYS A 71 14.54 -1.61 10.44
CA LYS A 71 15.55 -0.67 9.92
C LYS A 71 16.77 -0.54 10.84
N GLU A 72 16.58 -0.65 12.15
CA GLU A 72 17.69 -0.71 13.11
C GLU A 72 18.54 -1.98 12.88
N GLN A 73 17.90 -3.13 12.65
CA GLN A 73 18.59 -4.40 12.37
C GLN A 73 19.30 -4.43 11.01
N ASN A 74 18.66 -3.89 9.97
CA ASN A 74 19.22 -3.82 8.62
C ASN A 74 18.74 -2.54 7.91
N LYS A 75 19.64 -1.58 7.70
CA LYS A 75 19.30 -0.30 7.05
C LYS A 75 18.84 -0.47 5.60
N ASP A 76 19.34 -1.51 4.94
CA ASP A 76 19.11 -1.77 3.51
C ASP A 76 17.85 -2.61 3.24
N VAL A 77 17.26 -3.22 4.28
CA VAL A 77 16.01 -3.99 4.11
C VAL A 77 14.89 -3.07 3.63
N MET A 78 14.11 -3.51 2.64
CA MET A 78 12.92 -2.78 2.25
C MET A 78 11.78 -3.11 3.20
N VAL A 79 11.20 -2.11 3.86
CA VAL A 79 10.00 -2.25 4.69
C VAL A 79 8.87 -1.51 4.02
N LEU A 80 7.78 -2.20 3.69
CA LEU A 80 6.69 -1.68 2.88
C LEU A 80 5.35 -1.89 3.57
N ASP A 81 4.58 -0.80 3.69
CA ASP A 81 3.18 -0.90 4.08
C ASP A 81 2.34 -1.33 2.88
N VAL A 82 1.59 -2.42 3.04
CA VAL A 82 0.77 -2.99 1.97
C VAL A 82 -0.68 -3.10 2.40
N TYR A 83 -1.57 -3.02 1.42
CA TYR A 83 -2.99 -2.94 1.65
C TYR A 83 -3.77 -3.89 0.72
N ALA A 84 -4.57 -4.79 1.29
CA ALA A 84 -5.41 -5.71 0.52
C ALA A 84 -6.67 -4.97 0.03
N PRO A 85 -6.91 -4.90 -1.30
CA PRO A 85 -6.66 -6.02 -2.22
C PRO A 85 -5.45 -5.80 -3.16
N ILE A 86 -4.84 -4.62 -3.14
CA ILE A 86 -3.77 -4.24 -4.09
C ILE A 86 -2.35 -4.56 -3.59
N ALA A 87 -2.22 -5.20 -2.42
CA ALA A 87 -0.94 -5.53 -1.80
C ALA A 87 0.02 -6.23 -2.76
N GLY A 88 -0.48 -7.16 -3.58
CA GLY A 88 0.34 -7.84 -4.59
C GLY A 88 0.93 -6.89 -5.64
N GLN A 89 0.17 -5.89 -6.09
CA GLN A 89 0.64 -4.88 -7.04
C GLN A 89 1.69 -3.97 -6.40
N GLN A 90 1.47 -3.55 -5.16
CA GLN A 90 2.42 -2.75 -4.40
C GLN A 90 3.75 -3.48 -4.19
N ILE A 91 3.69 -4.78 -3.86
CA ILE A 91 4.89 -5.63 -3.71
C ILE A 91 5.61 -5.78 -5.05
N ALA A 92 4.88 -6.11 -6.11
CA ALA A 92 5.45 -6.26 -7.44
C ALA A 92 6.16 -4.98 -7.91
N TRP A 93 5.55 -3.82 -7.68
CA TRP A 93 6.16 -2.52 -7.97
C TRP A 93 7.43 -2.29 -7.16
N ALA A 94 7.36 -2.48 -5.84
CA ALA A 94 8.51 -2.28 -4.95
C ALA A 94 9.70 -3.17 -5.34
N LEU A 95 9.44 -4.42 -5.74
CA LEU A 95 10.48 -5.34 -6.21
C LEU A 95 11.09 -4.93 -7.58
N ARG A 96 10.31 -4.31 -8.46
CA ARG A 96 10.78 -3.78 -9.76
C ARG A 96 11.54 -2.47 -9.65
N ARG A 97 11.33 -1.72 -8.58
CA ARG A 97 11.86 -0.36 -8.35
C ARG A 97 13.40 -0.22 -8.40
N SER A 98 14.12 -1.34 -8.51
CA SER A 98 15.55 -1.36 -8.89
C SER A 98 15.82 -1.03 -10.38
N ALA A 99 14.79 -0.86 -11.21
CA ALA A 99 14.92 -0.73 -12.67
C ALA A 99 14.24 0.49 -13.32
N VAL A 100 13.53 1.35 -12.58
CA VAL A 100 12.76 2.47 -13.17
C VAL A 100 13.30 3.83 -12.69
N GLU A 101 13.49 4.76 -13.64
CA GLU A 101 13.95 6.13 -13.39
C GLU A 101 12.92 6.95 -12.58
N GLY A 102 13.22 7.18 -11.30
CA GLY A 102 12.54 8.18 -10.46
C GLY A 102 11.08 7.88 -10.11
N GLU A 103 10.57 8.57 -9.10
CA GLU A 103 9.14 8.53 -8.71
C GLU A 103 8.29 9.35 -9.70
N LEU A 104 7.09 8.88 -10.03
CA LEU A 104 6.10 9.62 -10.84
C LEU A 104 5.36 10.66 -10.00
N GLY A 105 5.11 10.36 -8.72
CA GLY A 105 4.48 11.25 -7.77
C GLY A 105 5.27 11.35 -6.46
N ARG A 106 5.22 12.52 -5.83
CA ARG A 106 5.96 12.78 -4.58
C ARG A 106 5.08 12.78 -3.34
N ALA A 107 3.82 13.15 -3.48
CA ALA A 107 2.92 13.31 -2.35
C ALA A 107 1.47 13.05 -2.75
N PHE A 108 0.74 12.41 -1.84
CA PHE A 108 -0.69 12.17 -1.97
C PHE A 108 -1.37 12.29 -0.61
N SER A 109 -2.47 13.03 -0.55
CA SER A 109 -3.28 13.14 0.66
C SER A 109 -4.75 13.35 0.36
N VAL A 110 -5.62 12.98 1.30
CA VAL A 110 -7.02 13.37 1.30
C VAL A 110 -7.29 14.21 2.54
N THR A 111 -7.93 15.37 2.38
CA THR A 111 -8.24 16.29 3.47
C THR A 111 -9.69 16.71 3.45
N GLU A 112 -10.32 16.83 4.63
CA GLU A 112 -11.63 17.44 4.82
C GLU A 112 -11.46 18.97 4.88
N GLY A 113 -12.14 19.69 3.99
CA GLY A 113 -12.19 21.15 3.95
C GLY A 113 -13.59 21.70 4.27
N ALA A 114 -13.84 22.97 3.96
CA ALA A 114 -15.11 23.67 4.22
C ALA A 114 -16.28 23.12 3.37
N GLY A 115 -16.74 21.90 3.68
CA GLY A 115 -17.88 21.24 3.05
C GLY A 115 -17.53 20.25 1.93
N ALA A 116 -16.28 19.80 1.81
CA ALA A 116 -15.89 18.76 0.86
C ALA A 116 -14.61 18.03 1.26
N PHE A 117 -14.46 16.80 0.79
CA PHE A 117 -13.19 16.10 0.79
C PHE A 117 -12.43 16.40 -0.50
N VAL A 118 -11.12 16.64 -0.39
CA VAL A 118 -10.23 16.91 -1.52
C VAL A 118 -9.06 15.95 -1.46
N ALA A 119 -8.85 15.20 -2.54
CA ALA A 119 -7.62 14.47 -2.80
C ALA A 119 -6.62 15.39 -3.50
N ARG A 120 -5.40 15.50 -2.96
CA ARG A 120 -4.31 16.27 -3.55
C ARG A 120 -3.16 15.34 -3.91
N ALA A 121 -2.69 15.40 -5.15
CA ALA A 121 -1.54 14.66 -5.64
C ALA A 121 -0.49 15.62 -6.21
N THR A 122 0.79 15.41 -5.87
CA THR A 122 1.92 16.11 -6.51
C THR A 122 2.60 15.17 -7.48
N ILE A 123 2.56 15.52 -8.76
CA ILE A 123 3.07 14.72 -9.89
C ILE A 123 4.36 15.34 -10.41
N GLU A 124 5.42 14.55 -10.51
CA GLU A 124 6.75 14.98 -10.94
C GLU A 124 6.94 14.82 -12.46
N ARG A 125 6.26 13.84 -13.07
CA ARG A 125 6.37 13.51 -14.50
C ARG A 125 5.00 13.26 -15.10
N ALA A 126 4.82 13.62 -16.38
CA ALA A 126 3.57 13.33 -17.07
C ALA A 126 3.29 11.82 -17.08
N CYS A 127 2.07 11.44 -16.72
CA CYS A 127 1.68 10.04 -16.56
C CYS A 127 0.17 9.84 -16.69
N ALA A 128 -0.26 8.59 -16.86
CA ALA A 128 -1.64 8.20 -16.58
C ALA A 128 -1.85 8.15 -15.07
N LEU A 129 -2.96 8.69 -14.59
CA LEU A 129 -3.34 8.78 -13.18
C LEU A 129 -4.74 8.20 -13.02
N ARG A 130 -4.87 7.29 -12.05
CA ARG A 130 -6.14 6.76 -11.59
C ARG A 130 -6.30 7.00 -10.09
N LEU A 131 -7.45 7.52 -9.68
CA LEU A 131 -7.83 7.68 -8.28
C LEU A 131 -9.05 6.82 -7.98
N GLU A 132 -8.92 5.93 -7.02
CA GLU A 132 -9.96 5.01 -6.58
C GLU A 132 -10.17 5.12 -5.07
N ILE A 133 -11.43 4.99 -4.64
CA ILE A 133 -11.81 4.85 -3.23
C ILE A 133 -12.25 3.42 -3.01
N TYR A 134 -11.67 2.77 -2.01
CA TYR A 134 -12.02 1.40 -1.65
C TYR A 134 -12.87 1.41 -0.38
N SER A 135 -13.94 0.61 -0.38
CA SER A 135 -14.87 0.43 0.72
C SER A 135 -15.17 -1.06 0.94
N TYR A 136 -15.59 -1.43 2.15
CA TYR A 136 -16.18 -2.74 2.44
C TYR A 136 -17.60 -2.49 2.96
N PRO A 137 -18.62 -2.45 2.10
CA PRO A 137 -19.98 -2.28 2.58
C PRO A 137 -20.41 -3.49 3.40
N GLY A 138 -20.88 -3.25 4.62
CA GLY A 138 -21.36 -4.29 5.52
C GLY A 138 -20.30 -5.33 5.86
N ALA A 139 -20.58 -6.60 5.54
CA ALA A 139 -19.71 -7.75 5.84
C ALA A 139 -19.03 -8.33 4.58
N ALA A 140 -18.90 -7.53 3.50
CA ALA A 140 -18.28 -7.96 2.27
C ALA A 140 -16.84 -8.47 2.49
N LEU A 141 -16.49 -9.59 1.85
CA LEU A 141 -15.14 -10.17 1.90
C LEU A 141 -14.18 -9.51 0.91
N GLU A 142 -14.72 -8.97 -0.18
CA GLU A 142 -14.01 -8.23 -1.22
C GLU A 142 -14.44 -6.76 -1.17
N PRO A 143 -13.50 -5.82 -1.42
CA PRO A 143 -13.82 -4.41 -1.38
C PRO A 143 -14.55 -3.98 -2.66
N GLU A 144 -15.47 -3.06 -2.50
CA GLU A 144 -15.99 -2.28 -3.61
C GLU A 144 -15.00 -1.16 -3.96
N ILE A 145 -14.91 -0.84 -5.25
CA ILE A 145 -13.96 0.13 -5.80
C ILE A 145 -14.75 1.19 -6.55
N ALA A 146 -14.77 2.41 -6.01
CA ALA A 146 -15.31 3.58 -6.68
C ALA A 146 -14.20 4.31 -7.43
N ARG A 147 -14.28 4.37 -8.77
CA ARG A 147 -13.33 5.10 -9.60
C ARG A 147 -13.72 6.57 -9.69
N ILE A 148 -12.87 7.43 -9.15
CA ILE A 148 -13.08 8.88 -9.09
C ILE A 148 -12.53 9.57 -10.34
N VAL A 149 -11.31 9.19 -10.75
CA VAL A 149 -10.67 9.75 -11.95
C VAL A 149 -9.82 8.69 -12.63
N ASP A 150 -9.74 8.77 -13.96
CA ASP A 150 -8.82 8.01 -14.80
C ASP A 150 -8.47 8.90 -16.01
N THR A 151 -7.28 9.51 -15.97
CA THR A 151 -6.89 10.54 -16.93
C THR A 151 -5.38 10.63 -17.08
N SER A 152 -4.90 11.35 -18.09
CA SER A 152 -3.50 11.76 -18.18
C SER A 152 -3.29 13.11 -17.50
N VAL A 153 -2.18 13.25 -16.78
CA VAL A 153 -1.81 14.48 -16.07
C VAL A 153 -0.41 14.93 -16.44
N THR A 154 -0.17 16.24 -16.38
CA THR A 154 1.16 16.85 -16.51
C THR A 154 1.81 17.00 -15.13
N PRO A 155 3.14 17.28 -15.06
CA PRO A 155 3.77 17.63 -13.80
C PRO A 155 3.06 18.80 -13.10
N GLY A 156 2.98 18.75 -11.78
CA GLY A 156 2.32 19.75 -10.94
C GLY A 156 1.41 19.16 -9.86
N THR A 157 0.75 20.05 -9.12
CA THR A 157 -0.24 19.68 -8.10
C THR A 157 -1.62 19.56 -8.72
N HIS A 158 -2.28 18.43 -8.49
CA HIS A 158 -3.64 18.14 -8.95
C HIS A 158 -4.55 17.95 -7.75
N GLU A 159 -5.76 18.50 -7.85
CA GLU A 159 -6.79 18.38 -6.83
C GLU A 159 -8.05 17.76 -7.42
N PHE A 160 -8.61 16.78 -6.70
CA PHE A 160 -9.83 16.08 -7.08
C PHE A 160 -10.83 16.20 -5.93
N ARG A 161 -12.01 16.75 -6.23
CA ARG A 161 -13.11 16.79 -5.27
C ARG A 161 -13.71 15.40 -5.14
N LEU A 162 -13.92 14.97 -3.90
CA LEU A 162 -14.50 13.68 -3.58
C LEU A 162 -15.90 13.86 -3.00
N GLU A 163 -16.80 12.94 -3.34
CA GLU A 163 -18.12 12.88 -2.70
C GLU A 163 -17.97 12.46 -1.25
N GLU A 164 -18.67 13.17 -0.36
CA GLU A 164 -18.57 12.96 1.09
C GLU A 164 -18.96 11.54 1.49
N GLU A 165 -20.04 11.01 0.91
CA GLU A 165 -20.52 9.65 1.20
C GLU A 165 -19.49 8.59 0.83
N LEU A 166 -18.84 8.72 -0.33
CA LEU A 166 -17.77 7.82 -0.77
C LEU A 166 -16.60 7.84 0.22
N VAL A 167 -16.20 9.02 0.69
CA VAL A 167 -15.05 9.14 1.61
C VAL A 167 -15.39 8.62 3.00
N ARG A 168 -16.60 8.88 3.49
CA ARG A 168 -17.03 8.41 4.83
C ARG A 168 -17.23 6.89 4.87
N ASN A 169 -17.70 6.29 3.78
CA ASN A 169 -17.88 4.84 3.66
C ASN A 169 -16.59 4.12 3.22
N GLY A 170 -15.67 4.85 2.60
CA GLY A 170 -14.35 4.37 2.20
C GLY A 170 -13.43 4.16 3.40
N PHE A 171 -12.45 3.28 3.23
CA PHE A 171 -11.37 3.11 4.20
C PHE A 171 -10.00 3.52 3.62
N MET A 172 -9.86 3.60 2.28
CA MET A 172 -8.61 3.95 1.60
C MET A 172 -8.88 4.69 0.30
N ALA A 173 -8.12 5.74 0.06
CA ALA A 173 -7.92 6.31 -1.26
C ALA A 173 -6.62 5.77 -1.85
N VAL A 174 -6.68 5.36 -3.12
CA VAL A 174 -5.55 4.80 -3.86
C VAL A 174 -5.33 5.64 -5.11
N LEU A 175 -4.16 6.26 -5.19
CA LEU A 175 -3.67 6.90 -6.39
C LEU A 175 -2.73 5.92 -7.11
N THR A 176 -3.04 5.59 -8.35
CA THR A 176 -2.20 4.73 -9.20
C THR A 176 -1.67 5.54 -10.37
N LEU A 177 -0.35 5.57 -10.56
CA LEU A 177 0.33 6.26 -11.65
C LEU A 177 0.91 5.22 -12.63
N ASN A 178 0.59 5.35 -13.91
CA ASN A 178 0.91 4.41 -14.99
C ASN A 178 0.52 2.93 -14.74
N GLY A 179 -0.42 2.67 -13.83
CA GLY A 179 -0.78 1.31 -13.43
C GLY A 179 0.26 0.64 -12.52
N GLU A 180 1.22 1.40 -12.03
CA GLU A 180 2.49 0.88 -11.51
C GLU A 180 2.82 1.45 -10.14
N GLU A 181 2.89 2.77 -9.99
CA GLU A 181 3.21 3.42 -8.73
C GLU A 181 1.93 3.72 -7.93
N HIS A 182 1.85 3.21 -6.70
CA HIS A 182 0.70 3.38 -5.83
C HIS A 182 1.02 4.29 -4.65
N HIS A 183 0.23 5.35 -4.47
CA HIS A 183 0.20 6.15 -3.25
C HIS A 183 -1.11 5.91 -2.51
N LEU A 184 -1.01 5.69 -1.20
CA LEU A 184 -2.15 5.33 -0.37
C LEU A 184 -2.45 6.43 0.64
N HIS A 185 -3.73 6.69 0.87
CA HIS A 185 -4.19 7.52 1.97
C HIS A 185 -5.32 6.83 2.72
N ARG A 186 -5.08 6.46 3.99
CA ARG A 186 -6.09 5.85 4.84
C ARG A 186 -7.15 6.88 5.18
N LEU A 187 -8.41 6.57 4.86
CA LEU A 187 -9.54 7.42 5.19
C LEU A 187 -9.91 7.18 6.66
N GLN A 188 -10.12 8.26 7.40
CA GLN A 188 -10.61 8.16 8.77
C GLN A 188 -12.09 7.79 8.74
N GLN A 189 -12.39 6.52 8.99
CA GLN A 189 -13.75 6.12 9.30
C GLN A 189 -14.10 6.72 10.66
N ARG A 190 -15.07 7.64 10.69
CA ARG A 190 -15.72 7.97 11.96
C ARG A 190 -16.47 6.72 12.37
N LEU A 191 -16.01 6.07 13.45
CA LEU A 191 -16.86 5.16 14.20
C LEU A 191 -18.08 5.98 14.64
N GLY A 192 -19.21 5.73 13.99
CA GLY A 192 -20.51 6.22 14.43
C GLY A 192 -20.92 5.54 15.73
#